data_AF-A0AAU8J6A1-F1
#
_entry.id   AF-A0AAU8J6A1-F1
#
_cell.length_a   1.000
_cell.length_b   1.000
_cell.length_c   1.000
_cell.angle_alpha   90.00
_cell.angle_beta   90.00
_cell.angle_gamma   90.00
#
_symmetry.space_group_name_H-M   'P 1'
#
loop_
_entity.id
_entity.type
_entity.pdbx_description
1 polymer ?
#
loop_
_entity_poly.entity_id
_entity_poly.type
_entity_poly.pdbx_seq_one_letter_code
_entity_poly.pdbx_strand_id
1 'polypeptide(L)'
;MVFVLGGLVFFAFGIAVAVFTIHALIYDRMPTRWAPKLVRAPRIWAIGVTCAACGGATDTPTIVVVGLGIMAIGHLTKPTG
;
A
#
# COMPACT_ATOMS: atom_id res chain seq x y z
N MET A 1 28.32 3.23 3.76
CA MET A 1 27.76 2.74 2.48
C MET A 1 26.47 1.95 2.68
N VAL A 2 26.41 0.94 3.56
CA VAL A 2 25.19 0.14 3.81
C VAL A 2 23.96 0.98 4.21
N PHE A 3 24.12 1.93 5.14
CA PHE A 3 23.02 2.81 5.55
C PHE A 3 22.49 3.72 4.44
N VAL A 4 23.39 4.23 3.58
CA VAL A 4 23.01 5.07 2.43
C VAL A 4 22.26 4.25 1.39
N LEU A 5 22.72 3.02 1.12
CA LEU A 5 22.02 2.09 0.25
C LEU A 5 20.63 1.71 0.81
N GLY A 6 20.57 1.41 2.11
CA GLY A 6 19.32 1.08 2.80
C GLY A 6 18.30 2.23 2.74
N GLY A 7 18.75 3.46 3.00
CA GLY A 7 17.92 4.65 2.88
C GLY A 7 17.39 4.87 1.46
N LEU A 8 18.24 4.70 0.43
CA LEU A 8 17.84 4.83 -0.97
C LEU A 8 16.76 3.81 -1.36
N VAL A 9 16.95 2.54 -0.96
CA VAL A 9 15.98 1.47 -1.22
C VAL A 9 14.65 1.77 -0.53
N PHE A 10 14.67 2.21 0.72
CA PHE A 10 13.47 2.55 1.47
C PHE A 10 12.73 3.74 0.83
N PHE A 11 13.47 4.75 0.37
CA PHE A 11 12.92 5.90 -0.32
C PHE A 11 12.28 5.52 -1.66
N ALA A 12 12.99 4.72 -2.48
CA ALA A 12 12.46 4.22 -3.73
C ALA A 12 11.20 3.36 -3.52
N PHE A 13 11.19 2.53 -2.48
CA PHE A 13 10.03 1.74 -2.09
C PHE A 13 8.85 2.65 -1.67
N GLY A 14 9.09 3.69 -0.88
CA GLY A 14 8.08 4.67 -0.50
C GLY A 14 7.46 5.38 -1.70
N ILE A 15 8.28 5.81 -2.67
CA ILE A 15 7.77 6.42 -3.92
C ILE A 15 6.91 5.42 -4.70
N ALA A 16 7.37 4.18 -4.86
CA ALA A 16 6.61 3.16 -5.56
C ALA A 16 5.25 2.94 -4.87
N VAL A 17 5.24 2.76 -3.55
CA VAL A 17 4.00 2.59 -2.78
C VAL A 17 3.06 3.79 -2.95
N ALA A 18 3.57 5.03 -2.91
CA ALA A 18 2.76 6.22 -3.12
C ALA A 18 2.12 6.27 -4.52
N VAL A 19 2.90 6.00 -5.57
CA VAL A 19 2.40 5.97 -6.95
C VAL A 19 1.33 4.90 -7.13
N PHE A 20 1.56 3.70 -6.57
CA PHE A 20 0.59 2.61 -6.61
C PHE A 20 -0.69 2.94 -5.85
N THR A 21 -0.57 3.57 -4.68
CA THR A 21 -1.70 3.98 -3.84
C THR A 21 -2.57 5.01 -4.57
N ILE A 22 -1.96 6.05 -5.13
CA ILE A 22 -2.67 7.09 -5.91
C ILE A 22 -3.36 6.48 -7.12
N HIS A 23 -2.67 5.64 -7.89
CA HIS A 23 -3.27 4.97 -9.05
C HIS A 23 -4.44 4.08 -8.67
N ALA A 24 -4.29 3.28 -7.61
CA ALA A 24 -5.33 2.39 -7.13
C ALA A 24 -6.54 3.13 -6.55
N LEU A 25 -6.32 4.30 -5.92
CA LEU A 25 -7.41 5.16 -5.44
C LEU A 25 -8.20 5.81 -6.58
N ILE A 26 -7.52 6.28 -7.63
CA ILE A 26 -8.13 7.02 -8.74
C ILE A 26 -8.79 6.07 -9.75
N TYR A 27 -8.08 5.02 -10.16
CA TYR A 27 -8.48 4.18 -11.29
C TYR A 27 -9.06 2.83 -10.87
N ASP A 28 -9.09 2.52 -9.56
CA ASP A 28 -9.43 1.20 -9.02
C ASP A 28 -8.70 0.06 -9.75
N ARG A 29 -7.47 0.35 -10.18
CA ARG A 29 -6.63 -0.55 -10.98
C ARG A 29 -5.18 -0.41 -10.59
N MET A 30 -4.46 -1.51 -10.60
CA MET A 30 -3.02 -1.49 -10.36
C MET A 30 -2.27 -1.15 -11.66
N PRO A 31 -1.19 -0.32 -11.58
CA PRO A 31 -0.47 0.15 -12.75
C PRO A 31 0.34 -0.95 -13.48
N THR A 32 0.67 -2.05 -12.80
CA THR A 32 1.46 -3.14 -13.39
C THR A 32 0.62 -4.38 -13.69
N ARG A 33 0.95 -5.08 -14.78
CA ARG A 33 0.23 -6.29 -15.23
C ARG A 33 0.27 -7.46 -14.23
N TRP A 34 1.21 -7.44 -13.28
CA TRP A 34 1.43 -8.51 -12.31
C TRP A 34 0.74 -8.23 -10.98
N ALA A 35 0.52 -6.96 -10.67
CA ALA A 35 -0.12 -6.54 -9.44
C ALA A 35 -1.59 -6.97 -9.27
N PRO A 36 -2.46 -7.09 -10.30
CA PRO A 36 -3.80 -7.64 -10.10
C PRO A 36 -3.80 -9.13 -9.72
N LYS A 37 -2.68 -9.86 -9.90
CA LYS A 37 -2.55 -11.22 -9.35
C LYS A 37 -2.28 -11.22 -7.85
N LEU A 38 -1.64 -10.16 -7.32
CA LEU A 38 -1.36 -10.01 -5.90
C LEU A 38 -2.49 -9.31 -5.16
N VAL A 39 -3.03 -8.22 -5.72
CA VAL A 39 -4.03 -7.38 -5.08
C VAL A 39 -5.33 -7.47 -5.88
N ARG A 40 -6.35 -8.05 -5.25
CA ARG A 40 -7.64 -8.31 -5.90
C ARG A 40 -8.61 -7.13 -5.78
N ALA A 41 -8.50 -6.35 -4.71
CA ALA A 41 -9.24 -5.11 -4.51
C ALA A 41 -8.25 -3.93 -4.31
N PRO A 42 -7.80 -3.30 -5.41
CA PRO A 42 -6.75 -2.28 -5.37
C PRO A 42 -7.12 -1.05 -4.55
N ARG A 43 -8.38 -0.59 -4.62
CA ARG A 43 -8.84 0.54 -3.79
C ARG A 43 -8.84 0.24 -2.29
N ILE A 44 -9.28 -0.94 -1.87
CA ILE A 44 -9.25 -1.36 -0.45
C ILE A 44 -7.81 -1.43 0.04
N TRP A 45 -6.93 -2.03 -0.77
CA TRP A 45 -5.51 -2.08 -0.48
C TRP A 45 -4.89 -0.68 -0.31
N ALA A 46 -5.22 0.25 -1.21
CA ALA A 46 -4.72 1.64 -1.16
C ALA A 46 -5.19 2.39 0.10
N ILE A 47 -6.44 2.18 0.53
CA ILE A 47 -6.95 2.73 1.79
C ILE A 47 -6.15 2.19 2.97
N GLY A 48 -5.88 0.88 3.00
CA GLY A 48 -5.08 0.24 4.04
C GLY A 48 -3.65 0.79 4.12
N VAL A 49 -2.99 0.94 2.98
CA VAL A 49 -1.66 1.55 2.87
C VAL A 49 -1.64 2.98 3.40
N THR A 50 -2.62 3.79 3.00
CA THR A 50 -2.71 5.19 3.44
C THR A 50 -2.95 5.27 4.95
N CYS A 51 -3.82 4.41 5.47
CA CYS A 51 -4.11 4.33 6.90
C CYS A 51 -2.86 3.92 7.70
N ALA A 52 -2.12 2.90 7.23
CA ALA A 52 -0.88 2.48 7.86
C ALA A 52 0.20 3.57 7.83
N ALA A 53 0.32 4.30 6.70
CA ALA A 53 1.24 5.43 6.58
C ALA A 53 0.88 6.58 7.52
N CYS A 54 -0.41 6.94 7.63
CA CYS A 54 -0.87 7.94 8.59
C CYS A 54 -0.64 7.50 10.05
N GLY A 55 -0.88 6.23 10.37
CA GLY A 55 -0.60 5.68 11.70
C GLY A 55 0.88 5.75 12.06
N GLY A 56 1.76 5.47 11.11
CA GLY A 56 3.21 5.60 11.29
C GLY A 56 3.65 7.05 11.45
N ALA A 57 3.07 7.97 10.68
CA ALA A 57 3.37 9.41 10.79
C ALA A 57 2.86 10.06 12.09
N THR A 58 1.88 9.43 12.75
CA THR A 58 1.30 9.90 14.02
C THR A 58 1.75 9.07 15.22
N ASP A 59 2.75 8.20 15.05
CA ASP A 59 3.24 7.26 16.08
C ASP A 59 2.13 6.47 16.79
N THR A 60 1.03 6.20 16.07
CA THR A 60 -0.15 5.53 16.62
C THR A 60 -0.20 4.08 16.14
N PRO A 61 0.34 3.11 16.91
CA PRO A 61 0.54 1.74 16.45
C PRO A 61 -0.77 1.01 16.16
N THR A 62 -1.86 1.35 16.85
CA THR A 62 -3.20 0.81 16.57
C THR A 62 -3.68 1.13 15.15
N ILE A 63 -3.47 2.36 14.70
CA ILE A 63 -3.85 2.79 13.34
C ILE A 63 -3.00 2.04 12.31
N VAL A 64 -1.70 1.83 12.59
CA VAL A 64 -0.82 1.03 11.74
C VAL A 64 -1.35 -0.40 11.58
N VAL A 65 -1.68 -1.06 12.69
CA VAL A 65 -2.18 -2.44 12.67
C VAL A 65 -3.51 -2.54 11.91
N VAL A 66 -4.43 -1.58 12.13
CA VAL A 66 -5.69 -1.53 11.39
C VAL A 66 -5.45 -1.32 9.89
N GLY A 67 -4.56 -0.40 9.51
CA GLY A 67 -4.19 -0.16 8.12
C GLY A 67 -3.60 -1.40 7.43
N LEU A 68 -2.72 -2.13 8.12
CA LEU A 68 -2.18 -3.41 7.64
C LEU A 68 -3.27 -4.48 7.48
N GLY A 69 -4.23 -4.54 8.41
CA GLY A 69 -5.39 -5.43 8.31
C GLY A 69 -6.22 -5.13 7.05
N ILE A 70 -6.52 -3.86 6.80
CA ILE A 70 -7.26 -3.43 5.60
C ILE A 70 -6.46 -3.74 4.32
N MET A 71 -5.14 -3.52 4.34
CA MET A 71 -4.26 -3.87 3.24
C MET A 71 -4.32 -5.37 2.91
N ALA A 72 -4.28 -6.23 3.94
CA ALA A 72 -4.42 -7.68 3.81
C ALA A 72 -5.78 -8.09 3.24
N ILE A 73 -6.87 -7.43 3.65
CA ILE A 73 -8.20 -7.64 3.07
C ILE A 73 -8.18 -7.36 1.56
N GLY A 74 -7.51 -6.31 1.11
CA GLY A 74 -7.38 -5.98 -0.31
C GLY A 74 -6.70 -7.07 -1.17
N HIS A 75 -5.89 -7.94 -0.56
CA HIS A 75 -5.33 -9.12 -1.22
C HIS A 75 -6.33 -10.29 -1.32
N LEU A 76 -7.21 -10.43 -0.35
CA LEU A 76 -8.12 -11.57 -0.20
C LEU A 76 -9.48 -11.34 -0.87
N THR A 77 -9.99 -10.11 -0.86
CA THR A 77 -11.30 -9.77 -1.42
C THR A 77 -11.26 -9.87 -2.93
N LYS A 78 -11.97 -10.87 -3.46
CA LYS A 78 -12.27 -10.97 -4.89
C LYS A 78 -13.20 -9.80 -5.24
N PRO A 79 -12.95 -9.04 -6.32
CA PRO A 79 -13.85 -7.97 -6.71
C PRO A 79 -15.23 -8.58 -6.93
N THR A 80 -16.24 -8.05 -6.22
CA THR A 80 -17.65 -8.32 -6.50
C THR A 80 -18.02 -7.51 -7.72
N GLY A 81 -17.84 -8.13 -8.89
CA GLY A 81 -18.26 -7.66 -10.20
C GLY A 81 -18.59 -8.87 -11.05
#